data_AF-A0A8R7V061-F1
#
_entry.id   AF-A0A8R7V061-F1
#
_cell.length_a   1.000
_cell.length_b   1.000
_cell.length_c   1.000
_cell.angle_alpha   90.00
_cell.angle_beta   90.00
_cell.angle_gamma   90.00
#
_symmetry.space_group_name_H-M   'P 1'
#
loop_
_entity.id
_entity.type
_entity.pdbx_description
1 polymer ?
#
loop_
_entity_poly.entity_id
_entity_poly.type
_entity_poly.pdbx_seq_one_letter_code
_entity_poly.pdbx_strand_id
1 'polypeptide(L)'
;MVSFLRSLKAMVRSSNAVAIITFPYTVLSDSFCKRWQHLADTLLSIKAIPDEDKDLAKLLTGYQDMVGFLHVHKVAQTNSQVPVILEASTFSLKLRKRRSLVLERLNQAPVDGSSGPSSGGSGSCSSSTQGSQLDF
;
A
#
# COMPACT_ATOMS: atom_id res chain seq x y z
N MET A 1 7.57 -24.01 -3.11
CA MET A 1 7.92 -22.56 -3.13
C MET A 1 7.44 -21.81 -1.89
N VAL A 2 6.16 -21.89 -1.48
CA VAL A 2 5.70 -21.37 -0.18
C VAL A 2 6.40 -22.05 1.01
N SER A 3 6.62 -23.37 0.93
CA SER A 3 7.42 -24.14 1.90
C SER A 3 8.83 -23.58 2.07
N PHE A 4 9.52 -23.29 0.95
CA PHE A 4 10.85 -22.70 0.96
C PHE A 4 10.88 -21.36 1.69
N LEU A 5 9.96 -20.44 1.39
CA LEU A 5 9.89 -19.16 2.10
C LEU A 5 9.62 -19.31 3.59
N ARG A 6 8.77 -20.28 3.97
CA ARG A 6 8.51 -20.55 5.38
C ARG A 6 9.76 -21.05 6.09
N SER A 7 10.50 -21.98 5.49
CA SER A 7 11.77 -22.48 6.03
C SER A 7 12.83 -21.39 6.10
N LEU A 8 12.95 -20.57 5.05
CA LEU A 8 13.85 -19.40 5.03
C LEU A 8 13.51 -18.42 6.15
N LYS A 9 12.23 -18.09 6.33
CA LYS A 9 11.75 -17.21 7.40
C LYS A 9 12.10 -17.78 8.79
N ALA A 10 12.00 -19.10 8.98
CA ALA A 10 12.38 -19.74 10.22
C ALA A 10 13.89 -19.61 10.48
N MET A 11 14.74 -19.88 9.48
CA MET A 11 16.21 -19.73 9.59
C MET A 11 16.62 -18.27 9.86
N VAL A 12 15.98 -17.31 9.20
CA VAL A 12 16.23 -15.87 9.40
C VAL A 12 15.79 -15.43 10.79
N ARG A 13 14.75 -16.02 11.39
CA ARG A 13 14.34 -15.71 12.77
C ARG A 13 15.26 -16.32 13.83
N SER A 14 15.83 -17.50 13.57
CA SER A 14 16.77 -18.14 14.49
C SER A 14 18.19 -17.59 14.38
N SER A 15 18.47 -16.82 13.32
CA SER A 15 19.77 -16.22 13.05
C SER A 15 19.66 -14.70 13.20
N ASN A 16 20.73 -14.01 13.58
CA ASN A 16 20.73 -12.55 13.56
C ASN A 16 20.97 -12.02 12.13
N ALA A 17 20.06 -12.34 11.21
CA ALA A 17 20.19 -12.09 9.78
C ALA A 17 18.96 -11.36 9.22
N VAL A 18 19.14 -10.71 8.07
CA VAL A 18 18.07 -10.06 7.29
C VAL A 18 18.07 -10.63 5.88
N ALA A 19 16.88 -10.95 5.37
CA ALA A 19 16.71 -11.42 3.99
C ALA A 19 15.78 -10.47 3.22
N ILE A 20 16.21 -10.06 2.03
CA ILE A 20 15.42 -9.26 1.08
C ILE A 20 15.17 -10.13 -0.15
N ILE A 21 13.91 -10.25 -0.54
CA ILE A 21 13.49 -11.02 -1.70
C ILE A 21 12.76 -10.08 -2.65
N THR A 22 13.26 -9.97 -3.87
CA THR A 22 12.69 -9.12 -4.91
C THR A 22 12.24 -9.99 -6.07
N PHE A 23 11.06 -9.70 -6.61
CA PHE A 23 10.52 -10.36 -7.78
C PHE A 23 9.65 -9.38 -8.60
N PRO A 24 9.61 -9.51 -9.93
CA PRO A 24 8.64 -8.80 -10.74
C PRO A 24 7.24 -9.38 -10.50
N TYR A 25 6.26 -8.52 -10.18
CA TYR A 25 4.89 -8.97 -9.89
C TYR A 25 4.23 -9.70 -11.07
N THR A 26 4.69 -9.43 -12.30
CA THR A 26 4.17 -10.01 -13.55
C THR A 26 4.49 -11.48 -13.73
N VAL A 27 5.46 -12.02 -13.00
CA VAL A 27 5.90 -13.42 -13.15
C VAL A 27 5.13 -14.37 -12.23
N LEU A 28 4.47 -13.84 -11.19
CA LEU A 28 3.75 -14.66 -10.21
C LEU A 28 2.25 -14.51 -10.38
N SER A 29 1.50 -15.58 -10.14
CA SER A 29 0.05 -15.51 -10.11
C SER A 29 -0.46 -14.75 -8.88
N ASP A 30 -1.62 -14.11 -8.99
CA ASP A 30 -2.21 -13.32 -7.90
C ASP A 30 -2.40 -14.11 -6.61
N SER A 31 -2.82 -15.38 -6.72
CA SER A 31 -3.00 -16.26 -5.55
C SER A 31 -1.66 -16.55 -4.84
N PHE A 32 -0.57 -16.56 -5.59
CA PHE A 32 0.76 -16.77 -5.05
C PHE A 32 1.31 -15.49 -4.41
N CYS A 33 1.12 -14.34 -5.07
CA CYS A 33 1.42 -13.01 -4.53
C CYS A 33 0.75 -12.80 -3.16
N LYS A 34 -0.56 -13.07 -3.05
CA LYS A 34 -1.30 -12.94 -1.78
C LYS A 34 -0.70 -13.79 -0.67
N ARG A 35 -0.40 -15.06 -0.95
CA ARG A 35 0.24 -15.97 0.03
C ARG A 35 1.62 -15.47 0.48
N TRP A 36 2.38 -14.87 -0.42
CA TRP A 36 3.69 -14.28 -0.12
C TRP A 36 3.58 -13.02 0.73
N GLN A 37 2.63 -12.15 0.41
CA GLN A 37 2.34 -10.94 1.19
C GLN A 37 1.98 -11.29 2.63
N HIS A 38 1.21 -12.36 2.86
CA HIS A 38 0.91 -12.84 4.22
C HIS A 38 2.14 -13.38 4.97
N LEU A 39 3.11 -13.98 4.26
CA LEU A 39 4.33 -14.51 4.87
C LEU A 39 5.38 -13.43 5.13
N ALA A 40 5.41 -12.36 4.35
CA ALA A 40 6.36 -11.28 4.50
C ALA A 40 6.19 -10.54 5.84
N ASP A 41 7.30 -10.23 6.50
CA ASP A 41 7.29 -9.37 7.69
C ASP A 41 7.19 -7.89 7.28
N THR A 42 7.93 -7.49 6.25
CA THR A 42 7.85 -6.16 5.60
C THR A 42 7.52 -6.36 4.12
N LEU A 43 6.57 -5.57 3.59
CA LEU A 43 6.11 -5.63 2.21
C LEU A 43 6.20 -4.24 1.57
N LEU A 44 7.00 -4.17 0.51
CA LEU A 44 7.20 -2.99 -0.32
C LEU A 44 6.75 -3.30 -1.74
N SER A 45 6.04 -2.36 -2.36
CA SER A 45 5.65 -2.43 -3.76
C SER A 45 6.22 -1.23 -4.51
N ILE A 46 6.82 -1.49 -5.67
CA ILE A 46 7.38 -0.45 -6.54
C ILE A 46 6.48 -0.38 -7.77
N LYS A 47 5.97 0.82 -8.05
CA LYS A 47 5.13 1.08 -9.21
C LYS A 47 5.77 2.18 -10.06
N ALA A 48 6.01 1.90 -11.34
CA ALA A 48 6.43 2.93 -12.28
C ALA A 48 5.26 3.88 -12.58
N ILE A 49 5.58 5.13 -12.92
CA ILE A 49 4.59 6.07 -13.44
C ILE A 49 4.09 5.53 -14.80
N PRO A 50 2.77 5.32 -14.98
CA PRO A 50 2.23 4.86 -16.25
C PRO A 50 2.44 5.94 -17.32
N ASP A 51 2.56 5.52 -18.57
CA ASP A 51 2.89 6.45 -19.67
C ASP A 51 1.83 7.55 -19.86
N GLU A 52 0.57 7.28 -19.51
CA GLU A 52 -0.53 8.26 -19.57
C GLU A 52 -0.34 9.41 -18.55
N ASP A 53 0.28 9.12 -17.41
CA ASP A 53 0.57 10.13 -16.38
C ASP A 53 1.86 10.91 -16.67
N LYS A 54 2.63 10.53 -17.70
CA LYS A 54 3.83 11.29 -18.11
C LYS A 54 3.48 12.66 -18.67
N ASP A 55 2.27 12.85 -19.18
CA ASP A 55 1.84 14.17 -19.62
C ASP A 55 1.54 15.09 -18.43
N LEU A 56 1.08 14.54 -17.30
CA LEU A 56 1.02 15.27 -16.02
C LEU A 56 2.41 15.63 -15.51
N ALA A 57 3.43 14.82 -15.82
CA ALA A 57 4.83 15.11 -15.51
C ALA A 57 5.36 16.39 -16.17
N LYS A 58 4.83 16.76 -17.35
CA LYS A 58 5.19 18.01 -18.04
C LYS A 58 4.58 19.23 -17.35
N LEU A 59 3.45 19.06 -16.68
CA LEU A 59 2.70 20.15 -16.03
C LEU A 59 3.14 20.38 -14.58
N LEU A 60 3.51 19.31 -13.87
CA LEU A 60 3.89 19.37 -12.47
C LEU A 60 5.41 19.23 -12.33
N THR A 61 6.08 20.34 -12.00
CA THR A 61 7.54 20.42 -11.84
C THR A 61 8.11 19.37 -10.89
N GLY A 62 7.37 19.00 -9.83
CA GLY A 62 7.79 17.97 -8.88
C GLY A 62 7.72 16.54 -9.41
N TYR A 63 6.96 16.30 -10.48
CA TYR A 63 6.67 14.99 -11.07
C TYR A 63 7.65 14.64 -12.21
N GLN A 64 8.27 15.66 -12.81
CA GLN A 64 9.30 15.50 -13.85
C GLN A 64 10.55 14.75 -13.35
N ASP A 65 10.91 14.92 -12.08
CA ASP A 65 12.03 14.24 -11.43
C ASP A 65 11.67 12.87 -10.82
N MET A 66 10.39 12.48 -10.87
CA MET A 66 9.92 11.21 -10.31
C MET A 66 10.09 10.07 -11.31
N VAL A 67 10.63 8.96 -10.82
CA VAL A 67 10.77 7.70 -11.57
C VAL A 67 9.57 6.79 -11.31
N GLY A 68 8.96 6.89 -10.13
CA GLY A 68 7.88 6.01 -9.71
C GLY A 68 7.41 6.27 -8.29
N PHE A 69 6.64 5.32 -7.78
CA PHE A 69 6.12 5.28 -6.43
C PHE A 69 6.64 4.05 -5.68
N LEU A 70 6.95 4.25 -4.41
CA LEU A 70 7.20 3.19 -3.45
C LEU A 70 6.01 3.17 -2.49
N HIS A 71 5.26 2.07 -2.50
CA HIS A 71 4.19 1.81 -1.56
C HIS A 71 4.69 0.89 -0.44
N VAL A 72 4.49 1.31 0.80
CA VAL A 72 4.80 0.54 1.99
C VAL A 72 3.49 -0.04 2.51
N HIS A 73 3.31 -1.35 2.32
CA HIS A 73 2.08 -2.04 2.71
C HIS A 73 2.15 -2.62 4.12
N LYS A 74 3.34 -3.10 4.52
CA LYS A 74 3.56 -3.72 5.82
C LYS A 74 4.97 -3.42 6.27
N VAL A 75 5.14 -3.08 7.55
CA VAL A 75 6.44 -2.92 8.19
C VAL A 75 6.46 -3.77 9.44
N ALA A 76 7.49 -4.59 9.56
CA ALA A 76 7.71 -5.38 10.75
C ALA A 76 8.10 -4.49 11.93
N GLN A 77 7.44 -4.69 13.07
CA GLN A 77 7.93 -4.18 14.36
C GLN A 77 8.47 -5.37 15.14
N THR A 78 9.78 -5.43 15.33
CA THR A 78 10.39 -6.47 16.17
C THR A 78 9.92 -6.26 17.61
N ASN A 79 9.63 -7.37 18.31
CA ASN A 79 9.26 -7.39 19.72
C ASN A 79 7.98 -6.61 20.09
N SER A 80 7.10 -6.34 19.12
CA SER A 80 5.79 -5.73 19.35
C SER A 80 4.67 -6.62 18.83
N GLN A 81 3.52 -6.61 19.52
CA GLN A 81 2.27 -7.20 19.04
C GLN A 81 1.46 -6.23 18.18
N VAL A 82 1.73 -4.93 18.28
CA VAL A 82 1.07 -3.87 17.53
C VAL A 82 1.88 -3.57 16.26
N PRO A 83 1.24 -3.47 15.08
CA PRO A 83 1.92 -3.09 13.85
C PRO A 83 2.32 -1.61 13.86
N VAL A 84 3.41 -1.27 13.16
CA VAL A 84 3.79 0.14 12.97
C VAL A 84 2.73 0.83 12.11
N ILE A 85 2.13 1.89 12.65
CA ILE A 85 1.25 2.79 11.91
C ILE A 85 2.15 3.83 11.23
N LEU A 86 2.20 3.77 9.91
CA LEU A 86 2.99 4.72 9.11
C LEU A 86 2.17 5.98 8.86
N GLU A 87 2.80 7.15 9.03
CA GLU A 87 2.19 8.44 8.67
C GLU A 87 1.91 8.57 7.17
N ALA A 88 2.78 7.99 6.34
CA ALA A 88 2.63 7.94 4.89
C ALA A 88 2.96 6.54 4.38
N SER A 89 2.04 5.96 3.62
CA SER A 89 2.21 4.65 2.97
C SER A 89 2.76 4.76 1.55
N THR A 90 2.80 5.97 0.97
CA THR A 90 3.22 6.21 -0.42
C THR A 90 4.32 7.25 -0.48
N PHE A 91 5.43 6.87 -1.11
CA PHE A 91 6.59 7.71 -1.32
C PHE A 91 6.84 7.88 -2.81
N SER A 92 7.27 9.06 -3.20
CA SER A 92 7.81 9.32 -4.52
C SER A 92 9.27 8.89 -4.59
N LEU A 93 9.62 8.17 -5.65
CA LEU A 93 10.98 7.77 -5.98
C LEU A 93 11.57 8.79 -6.94
N LYS A 94 12.63 9.48 -6.53
CA LYS A 94 13.39 10.41 -7.38
C LYS A 94 14.82 9.95 -7.54
N LEU A 95 15.38 10.04 -8.75
CA LEU A 95 16.76 9.69 -9.02
C LEU A 95 17.61 10.94 -9.21
N ARG A 96 18.32 11.35 -8.15
CA ARG A 96 19.22 12.51 -8.24
C ARG A 96 20.57 12.10 -8.85
N LYS A 97 20.99 12.84 -9.89
CA LYS A 97 22.29 12.71 -10.58
C LYS A 97 22.65 11.27 -10.99
N ARG A 98 21.65 10.41 -11.25
CA ARG A 98 21.81 8.97 -11.56
C ARG A 98 22.61 8.16 -10.53
N ARG A 99 22.81 8.66 -9.31
CA ARG A 99 23.65 8.02 -8.28
C ARG A 99 22.96 7.85 -6.94
N SER A 100 21.95 8.66 -6.64
CA SER A 100 21.22 8.60 -5.37
C SER A 100 19.73 8.53 -5.61
N LEU A 101 19.10 7.49 -5.05
CA LEU A 101 17.66 7.32 -5.03
C LEU A 101 17.12 7.96 -3.76
N VAL A 102 16.23 8.94 -3.93
CA VAL A 102 15.65 9.73 -2.85
C VAL A 102 14.18 9.40 -2.74
N LEU A 103 13.73 9.12 -1.52
CA LEU A 103 12.34 8.86 -1.19
C LEU A 103 11.74 10.12 -0.52
N GLU A 104 10.77 10.74 -1.17
CA GLU A 104 10.07 11.90 -0.62
C GLU A 104 8.61 11.54 -0.39
N ARG A 105 8.04 11.93 0.77
CA ARG A 105 6.62 11.71 1.07
C ARG A 105 5.77 12.36 -0.01
N LEU A 106 4.82 11.62 -0.56
CA LEU A 106 3.90 12.19 -1.53
C LEU A 106 2.81 12.95 -0.77
N ASN A 107 2.91 14.27 -0.73
CA ASN A 107 1.87 15.11 -0.19
C ASN A 107 0.74 15.18 -1.22
N GLN A 108 -0.33 14.41 -1.02
CA GLN A 108 -1.56 14.68 -1.75
C GLN A 108 -2.12 16.00 -1.25
N ALA A 109 -2.55 16.88 -2.17
CA ALA A 109 -3.40 17.99 -1.78
C ALA A 109 -4.65 17.41 -1.10
N PRO A 110 -5.21 18.08 -0.07
CA PRO A 110 -6.50 17.67 0.47
C PRO A 110 -7.45 17.48 -0.71
N VAL A 111 -8.06 16.30 -0.81
CA VAL A 111 -9.22 16.19 -1.69
C VAL A 111 -10.23 17.13 -1.05
N ASP A 112 -10.52 18.26 -1.70
CA ASP A 112 -11.66 19.07 -1.30
C ASP A 112 -12.82 18.08 -1.24
N GLY A 113 -13.44 17.99 -0.05
CA GLY A 113 -14.61 17.16 0.18
C GLY A 113 -15.75 17.68 -0.67
N SER A 114 -15.70 17.40 -1.96
CA SER A 114 -16.77 17.65 -2.91
C SER A 114 -17.87 16.66 -2.55
N SER A 115 -18.67 17.14 -1.60
CA SER A 115 -20.02 16.68 -1.35
C SER A 115 -20.78 16.88 -2.65
N GLY A 116 -20.72 15.90 -3.54
CA GLY A 116 -21.61 15.81 -4.70
C GLY A 116 -23.05 15.68 -4.20
N PRO A 117 -24.03 16.38 -4.80
CA PRO A 117 -25.36 16.53 -4.24
C PRO A 117 -26.05 15.17 -4.10
N SER A 118 -26.64 14.94 -2.93
CA SER A 118 -27.61 13.89 -2.68
C SER A 118 -28.72 13.99 -3.73
N SER A 119 -28.67 13.13 -4.75
CA SER A 119 -29.80 12.93 -5.64
C SER A 119 -30.93 12.37 -4.80
N GLY A 120 -31.93 13.21 -4.51
CA GLY A 120 -33.20 12.83 -3.93
C GLY A 120 -33.87 11.79 -4.83
N GLY A 121 -33.64 10.52 -4.51
CA GLY A 121 -34.44 9.40 -5.00
C GLY A 121 -35.44 9.06 -3.92
N SER A 122 -36.68 9.51 -4.10
CA SER A 122 -37.84 9.03 -3.37
C SER A 122 -37.98 7.51 -3.54
N GLY A 123 -37.43 6.76 -2.60
CA GLY A 123 -37.59 5.31 -2.47
C GLY A 123 -38.35 5.01 -1.20
N SER A 124 -39.67 4.90 -1.33
CA SER A 124 -40.57 4.39 -0.29
C SER A 124 -40.14 2.96 0.08
N CYS A 125 -39.70 2.73 1.32
CA CYS A 125 -39.64 1.40 1.90
C CYS A 125 -40.41 1.38 3.23
N SER A 126 -41.45 0.56 3.19
CA SER A 126 -42.52 0.41 4.15
C SER A 126 -42.06 0.13 5.58
N SER A 127 -42.78 0.72 6.51
CA SER A 127 -42.79 0.46 7.94
C SER A 127 -43.04 -1.01 8.29
N SER A 128 -42.17 -1.61 9.11
CA SER A 128 -42.55 -2.67 10.04
C SER A 128 -41.61 -2.70 11.26
N THR A 129 -41.67 -1.66 12.08
CA THR A 129 -41.16 -1.69 13.46
C THR A 129 -42.14 -2.46 14.34
N GLN A 130 -41.96 -3.78 14.46
CA GLN A 130 -42.36 -4.48 15.67
C GLN A 130 -41.17 -4.48 16.62
N GLY A 131 -41.24 -3.61 17.62
CA GLY A 131 -40.29 -3.55 18.72
C GLY A 131 -40.46 -4.75 19.64
N SER A 132 -39.34 -5.32 20.06
CA SER A 132 -39.24 -6.00 21.34
C SER A 132 -38.19 -5.28 22.18
N GLN A 133 -38.67 -4.79 23.31
CA GLN A 133 -38.00 -4.06 24.36
C GLN A 133 -36.94 -4.94 25.03
N LEU A 134 -35.70 -4.45 25.11
CA LEU A 134 -34.66 -5.01 25.98
C LEU A 134 -34.55 -4.09 27.19
N ASP A 135 -35.04 -4.55 28.34
CA ASP A 135 -34.72 -3.98 29.65
C ASP A 135 -33.41 -4.60 30.17
N PHE A 136 -32.66 -3.81 30.94
CA PHE A 136 -31.34 -4.09 31.52
C PHE A 136 -31.27 -5.37 32.36
#